data_AF-A0A538B7E8-F1
#
_entry.id   AF-A0A538B7E8-F1
#
_cell.length_a   1.000
_cell.length_b   1.000
_cell.length_c   1.000
_cell.angle_alpha   90.00
_cell.angle_beta   90.00
_cell.angle_gamma   90.00
#
_symmetry.space_group_name_H-M   'P 1'
#
loop_
_entity.id
_entity.type
_entity.pdbx_description
1 polymer ?
#
loop_
_entity_poly.entity_id
_entity_poly.type
_entity_poly.pdbx_seq_one_letter_code
_entity_poly.pdbx_strand_id
1 'polypeptide(L)'
;MAAQGRPAFRGRAEAAEDLRGVGAVPGRRVELSDLHDDDDDIDDDADDANRVVGGLSRSVLTYLAKSIVEEPDAVVIETEERRNSVILRLHVAPSDMGRVIGRRGRVAQAIRSVVRAAGAKEGVDATVDIVD
;
A
#
# COMPACT_ATOMS: atom_id res chain seq x y z
N MET A 1 34.05 -34.93 16.71
CA MET A 1 35.22 -34.06 16.47
C MET A 1 36.19 -34.82 15.57
N ALA A 2 36.21 -34.52 14.27
CA ALA A 2 37.13 -35.15 13.33
C ALA A 2 37.81 -34.06 12.49
N ALA A 3 39.13 -34.00 12.58
CA ALA A 3 39.99 -33.21 11.71
C ALA A 3 40.38 -34.04 10.49
N GLN A 4 40.22 -33.50 9.29
CA GLN A 4 40.77 -33.91 7.99
C GLN A 4 40.69 -32.62 7.13
N GLY A 5 41.65 -32.17 6.33
CA GLY A 5 42.89 -32.75 5.86
C GLY A 5 43.20 -32.20 4.44
N ARG A 6 43.99 -31.12 4.38
CA ARG A 6 44.96 -30.71 3.33
C ARG A 6 44.49 -30.18 1.94
N PRO A 7 45.36 -29.37 1.25
CA PRO A 7 45.03 -28.47 0.12
C PRO A 7 45.71 -28.86 -1.23
N ALA A 8 45.34 -28.18 -2.34
CA ALA A 8 46.15 -27.95 -3.57
C ALA A 8 45.44 -26.88 -4.44
N PHE A 9 45.99 -25.68 -4.74
CA PHE A 9 46.83 -25.30 -5.91
C PHE A 9 46.31 -25.86 -7.25
N ARG A 10 46.22 -25.18 -8.42
CA ARG A 10 46.83 -23.96 -9.01
C ARG A 10 46.24 -23.77 -10.44
N GLY A 11 46.29 -22.56 -10.99
CA GLY A 11 46.27 -22.27 -12.46
C GLY A 11 45.06 -21.42 -12.88
N ARG A 12 45.12 -20.09 -13.03
CA ARG A 12 45.89 -19.20 -13.94
C ARG A 12 45.36 -19.23 -15.40
N ALA A 13 44.83 -18.07 -15.84
CA ALA A 13 44.71 -17.57 -17.24
C ALA A 13 43.81 -18.42 -18.18
N GLU A 14 43.14 -17.95 -19.24
CA GLU A 14 43.14 -16.79 -20.15
C GLU A 14 41.80 -16.90 -20.93
N ALA A 15 41.00 -15.83 -21.09
CA ALA A 15 40.71 -15.12 -22.35
C ALA A 15 39.87 -15.85 -23.44
N ALA A 16 39.17 -15.03 -24.25
CA ALA A 16 38.30 -15.30 -25.41
C ALA A 16 36.82 -15.61 -25.07
N GLU A 17 35.88 -14.66 -25.16
CA GLU A 17 35.31 -14.03 -26.37
C GLU A 17 34.72 -15.03 -27.40
N ASP A 18 33.50 -14.69 -27.83
CA ASP A 18 32.76 -15.19 -28.99
C ASP A 18 32.18 -16.61 -28.97
N LEU A 19 30.94 -16.70 -28.47
CA LEU A 19 29.88 -17.45 -29.17
C LEU A 19 28.57 -16.65 -29.13
N ARG A 20 28.40 -15.75 -30.11
CA ARG A 20 27.07 -15.38 -30.61
C ARG A 20 26.46 -16.60 -31.32
N GLY A 21 25.21 -16.97 -31.01
CA GLY A 21 24.56 -18.04 -31.76
C GLY A 21 23.23 -18.57 -31.23
N VAL A 22 22.23 -17.69 -31.08
CA VAL A 22 20.79 -17.92 -31.31
C VAL A 22 20.08 -19.07 -30.58
N GLY A 23 19.16 -18.68 -29.69
CA GLY A 23 17.99 -19.44 -29.28
C GLY A 23 16.91 -18.50 -28.77
N ALA A 24 16.36 -17.68 -29.66
CA ALA A 24 15.33 -16.68 -29.36
C ALA A 24 14.04 -17.36 -28.85
N VAL A 25 13.53 -16.93 -27.71
CA VAL A 25 12.14 -17.16 -27.31
C VAL A 25 11.32 -15.97 -27.80
N PRO A 26 10.36 -16.15 -28.72
CA PRO A 26 9.53 -15.05 -29.19
C PRO A 26 8.52 -14.64 -28.11
N GLY A 27 8.44 -13.33 -27.81
CA GLY A 27 7.18 -12.73 -27.34
C GLY A 27 7.04 -12.28 -25.89
N ARG A 28 8.07 -12.29 -25.03
CA ARG A 28 7.96 -11.56 -23.74
C ARG A 28 9.30 -11.08 -23.23
N ARG A 29 9.59 -9.81 -23.50
CA ARG A 29 10.63 -9.05 -22.82
C ARG A 29 10.05 -8.61 -21.48
N VAL A 30 10.57 -9.13 -20.38
CA VAL A 30 10.37 -8.52 -19.05
C VAL A 30 11.62 -7.70 -18.82
N GLU A 31 11.51 -6.40 -19.01
CA GLU A 31 12.56 -5.47 -18.61
C GLU A 31 12.51 -5.37 -17.08
N LEU A 32 13.61 -5.75 -16.42
CA LEU A 32 13.82 -5.42 -15.02
C LEU A 32 14.18 -3.93 -14.97
N SER A 33 13.19 -3.06 -14.89
CA SER A 33 13.42 -1.61 -14.79
C SER A 33 12.30 -0.86 -14.09
N ASP A 34 11.73 -1.37 -13.00
CA ASP A 34 10.66 -0.65 -12.28
C ASP A 34 10.93 -0.53 -10.77
N LEU A 35 12.17 -0.21 -10.42
CA LEU A 35 12.52 0.34 -9.11
C LEU A 35 13.51 1.48 -9.31
N HIS A 36 13.04 2.72 -9.34
CA HIS A 36 13.33 3.74 -8.30
C HIS A 36 12.87 5.14 -8.75
N ASP A 37 12.17 5.76 -7.79
CA ASP A 37 12.12 7.18 -7.44
C ASP A 37 11.79 8.18 -8.56
N ASP A 38 10.50 8.39 -8.79
CA ASP A 38 10.00 9.69 -9.24
C ASP A 38 10.33 10.72 -8.14
N ASP A 39 11.47 11.41 -8.30
CA ASP A 39 11.72 12.75 -7.77
C ASP A 39 10.64 13.68 -8.38
N ASP A 40 9.46 13.71 -7.78
CA ASP A 40 8.51 14.80 -8.02
C ASP A 40 8.92 15.95 -7.11
N ASP A 41 9.48 16.99 -7.73
CA ASP A 41 9.73 18.30 -7.16
C ASP A 41 8.47 18.79 -6.42
N ILE A 42 8.45 18.65 -5.10
CA ILE A 42 7.45 19.32 -4.27
C ILE A 42 7.90 20.76 -4.08
N ASP A 43 7.39 21.64 -4.94
CA ASP A 43 7.22 23.06 -4.63
C ASP A 43 6.15 23.16 -3.52
N ASP A 44 6.57 22.93 -2.26
CA ASP A 44 5.72 23.11 -1.09
C ASP A 44 5.69 24.60 -0.74
N ASP A 45 4.87 25.35 -1.47
CA ASP A 45 4.47 26.72 -1.11
C ASP A 45 3.73 26.68 0.24
N ALA A 46 4.53 26.71 1.31
CA ALA A 46 4.29 27.33 2.61
C ALA A 46 2.84 27.71 2.96
N ASP A 47 2.00 26.73 3.31
CA ASP A 47 0.75 27.01 4.06
C ASP A 47 0.30 25.88 5.02
N ASP A 48 1.16 24.91 5.35
CA ASP A 48 0.73 23.60 5.89
C ASP A 48 1.29 23.20 7.28
N ALA A 49 1.47 24.15 8.21
CA ALA A 49 1.93 23.82 9.57
C ALA A 49 0.89 23.05 10.44
N ASN A 50 -0.28 22.66 9.91
CA ASN A 50 -1.31 21.93 10.67
C ASN A 50 -2.11 20.89 9.86
N ARG A 51 -1.57 20.35 8.75
CA ARG A 51 -2.30 19.33 7.98
C ARG A 51 -2.18 17.97 8.63
N VAL A 52 -3.32 17.40 9.05
CA VAL A 52 -3.41 15.99 9.42
C VAL A 52 -3.48 15.17 8.13
N VAL A 53 -2.57 14.21 7.96
CA VAL A 53 -2.51 13.36 6.76
C VAL A 53 -3.82 12.56 6.66
N GLY A 54 -4.51 12.67 5.52
CA GLY A 54 -5.78 11.96 5.28
C GLY A 54 -6.99 12.54 6.03
N GLY A 55 -6.97 13.83 6.40
CA GLY A 55 -8.04 14.51 7.13
C GLY A 55 -9.41 14.44 6.43
N LEU A 56 -9.47 14.66 5.11
CA LEU A 56 -10.71 14.52 4.33
C LEU A 56 -11.16 13.07 4.30
N SER A 57 -10.24 12.15 4.03
CA SER A 57 -10.51 10.70 3.98
C SER A 57 -11.13 10.18 5.28
N ARG A 58 -10.57 10.59 6.42
CA ARG A 58 -11.09 10.28 7.75
C ARG A 58 -12.46 10.90 7.98
N SER A 59 -12.66 12.16 7.59
CA SER A 59 -13.95 12.86 7.77
C SER A 59 -15.07 12.20 6.97
N VAL A 60 -14.77 11.81 5.72
CA VAL A 60 -15.69 11.09 4.84
C VAL A 60 -16.03 9.73 5.42
N LEU A 61 -15.03 8.95 5.87
CA LEU A 61 -15.28 7.65 6.51
C LEU A 61 -16.16 7.80 7.76
N THR A 62 -15.88 8.80 8.60
CA THR A 62 -16.66 9.09 9.82
C THR A 62 -18.12 9.36 9.47
N TYR A 63 -18.35 10.23 8.48
CA TYR A 63 -19.70 10.59 8.05
C TYR A 63 -20.46 9.39 7.50
N LEU A 64 -19.83 8.59 6.63
CA LEU A 64 -20.45 7.41 6.05
C LEU A 64 -20.76 6.35 7.11
N ALA A 65 -19.80 6.03 7.99
CA ALA A 65 -19.99 5.03 9.04
C ALA A 65 -21.13 5.43 9.98
N LYS A 66 -21.12 6.66 10.50
CA LYS A 66 -22.18 7.16 11.39
C LYS A 66 -23.57 7.19 10.75
N SER A 67 -23.65 7.26 9.42
CA SER A 67 -24.92 7.24 8.68
C SER A 67 -25.49 5.84 8.46
N ILE A 68 -24.68 4.79 8.64
CA ILE A 68 -25.04 3.39 8.34
C ILE A 68 -25.39 2.62 9.62
N VAL A 69 -24.75 2.95 10.74
CA VAL A 69 -24.87 2.24 12.02
C VAL A 69 -26.08 2.70 12.83
N GLU A 70 -26.53 1.88 13.78
CA GLU A 70 -27.53 2.29 14.77
C GLU A 70 -26.91 3.05 15.94
N GLU A 71 -25.66 2.75 16.30
CA GLU A 71 -24.94 3.36 17.41
C GLU A 71 -23.79 4.27 16.89
N PRO A 72 -24.06 5.52 16.48
CA PRO A 72 -23.05 6.40 15.89
C PRO A 72 -21.93 6.81 16.86
N ASP A 73 -22.19 6.70 18.17
CA ASP A 73 -21.21 7.00 19.22
C ASP A 73 -20.19 5.87 19.41
N ALA A 74 -20.52 4.65 18.96
CA ALA A 74 -19.60 3.50 18.99
C ALA A 74 -18.63 3.48 17.80
N VAL A 75 -18.73 4.44 16.88
CA VAL A 75 -17.85 4.54 15.71
C VAL A 75 -16.52 5.17 16.12
N VAL A 76 -15.44 4.39 16.04
CA VAL A 76 -14.07 4.86 16.31
C VAL A 76 -13.21 4.61 15.07
N ILE A 77 -12.39 5.59 14.72
CA ILE A 77 -11.45 5.49 13.60
C ILE A 77 -10.03 5.69 14.12
N GLU A 78 -9.23 4.64 14.01
CA GLU A 78 -7.78 4.74 14.20
C GLU A 78 -7.11 5.05 12.87
N THR A 79 -6.07 5.89 12.94
CA THR A 79 -5.32 6.34 11.77
C THR A 79 -3.88 5.88 11.93
N GLU A 80 -3.39 5.15 10.95
CA GLU A 80 -1.99 4.78 10.84
C GLU A 80 -1.40 5.42 9.60
N GLU A 81 -0.53 6.40 9.83
CA GLU A 81 0.13 7.15 8.77
C GLU A 81 1.38 6.41 8.27
N ARG A 82 1.59 6.53 6.97
CA ARG A 82 2.76 6.09 6.22
C ARG A 82 3.12 7.24 5.27
N ARG A 83 4.32 7.18 4.67
CA ARG A 83 4.89 8.27 3.84
C ARG A 83 3.84 8.99 2.96
N ASN A 84 3.21 8.25 2.04
CA ASN A 84 2.18 8.79 1.13
C ASN A 84 0.86 7.99 1.22
N SER A 85 0.63 7.30 2.33
CA SER A 85 -0.56 6.47 2.50
C SER A 85 -1.09 6.51 3.93
N VAL A 86 -2.39 6.29 4.06
CA VAL A 86 -3.08 6.30 5.34
C VAL A 86 -3.95 5.07 5.45
N ILE A 87 -3.79 4.34 6.56
CA ILE A 87 -4.65 3.21 6.89
C ILE A 87 -5.65 3.69 7.94
N LEU A 88 -6.93 3.62 7.59
CA LEU A 88 -8.05 3.98 8.45
C LEU A 88 -8.70 2.70 8.95
N ARG A 89 -8.54 2.39 10.24
CA ARG A 89 -9.19 1.24 10.87
C ARG A 89 -10.51 1.70 11.47
N LEU A 90 -11.60 1.21 10.90
CA LEU A 90 -12.96 1.48 11.35
C LEU A 90 -13.38 0.41 12.36
N HIS A 91 -13.56 0.84 13.61
CA HIS A 91 -14.18 0.08 14.67
C HIS A 91 -15.64 0.51 14.81
N VAL A 92 -16.53 -0.46 14.95
CA VAL A 92 -17.98 -0.24 15.15
C VAL A 92 -18.51 -1.24 16.17
N ALA A 93 -19.72 -1.01 16.65
CA ALA A 93 -20.40 -1.98 17.51
C ALA A 93 -20.60 -3.33 16.76
N PRO A 94 -20.47 -4.49 17.43
CA PRO A 94 -20.71 -5.80 16.81
C PRO A 94 -22.11 -5.95 16.19
N SER A 95 -23.11 -5.26 16.77
CA SER A 95 -24.49 -5.16 16.26
C SER A 95 -24.57 -4.51 14.88
N ASP A 96 -23.61 -3.65 14.53
CA ASP A 96 -23.60 -2.86 13.30
C ASP A 96 -22.68 -3.40 12.20
N MET A 97 -21.82 -4.37 12.53
CA MET A 97 -20.92 -5.00 11.57
C MET A 97 -21.64 -5.53 10.31
N GLY A 98 -22.81 -6.16 10.49
CA GLY A 98 -23.60 -6.67 9.37
C GLY A 98 -24.06 -5.57 8.39
N ARG A 99 -24.33 -4.36 8.89
CA ARG A 99 -24.73 -3.20 8.08
C ARG A 99 -23.55 -2.58 7.35
N VAL A 100 -22.43 -2.41 8.05
CA VAL A 100 -21.20 -1.80 7.52
C VAL A 100 -20.57 -2.67 6.43
N ILE A 101 -20.47 -3.99 6.65
CA ILE A 101 -20.01 -4.92 5.62
C ILE A 101 -21.04 -4.99 4.49
N GLY A 102 -22.31 -5.14 4.85
CA GLY A 102 -23.42 -5.28 3.92
C GLY A 102 -23.40 -6.62 3.15
N ARG A 103 -24.46 -6.88 2.38
CA ARG A 103 -24.59 -8.13 1.63
C ARG A 103 -23.45 -8.29 0.62
N ARG A 104 -22.70 -9.39 0.73
CA ARG A 104 -21.51 -9.70 -0.10
C ARG A 104 -20.42 -8.61 -0.04
N GLY A 105 -20.35 -7.85 1.05
CA GLY A 105 -19.35 -6.78 1.20
C GLY A 105 -19.61 -5.53 0.37
N ARG A 106 -20.80 -5.38 -0.24
CA ARG A 106 -21.08 -4.27 -1.17
C ARG A 106 -20.97 -2.89 -0.50
N VAL A 107 -21.40 -2.78 0.75
CA VAL A 107 -21.36 -1.51 1.49
C VAL A 107 -19.91 -1.17 1.82
N ALA A 108 -19.15 -2.12 2.36
CA ALA A 108 -17.72 -1.96 2.59
C ALA A 108 -16.94 -1.56 1.34
N GLN A 109 -17.23 -2.17 0.19
CA GLN A 109 -16.58 -1.81 -1.09
C GLN A 109 -16.92 -0.40 -1.55
N ALA A 110 -18.17 0.03 -1.38
CA ALA A 110 -18.58 1.40 -1.70
C ALA A 110 -17.87 2.42 -0.79
N ILE A 111 -17.81 2.16 0.52
CA ILE A 111 -17.09 2.99 1.49
C ILE A 111 -15.62 3.11 1.08
N ARG A 112 -14.94 1.99 0.82
CA ARG A 112 -13.53 1.96 0.38
C ARG A 112 -13.31 2.83 -0.86
N SER A 113 -14.19 2.72 -1.84
CA SER A 113 -14.09 3.48 -3.10
C SER A 113 -14.20 4.99 -2.86
N VAL A 114 -15.17 5.42 -2.03
CA VAL A 114 -15.39 6.83 -1.73
C VAL A 114 -14.24 7.42 -0.91
N VAL A 115 -13.75 6.67 0.10
CA VAL A 115 -12.62 7.10 0.92
C VAL A 115 -11.33 7.18 0.09
N ARG A 116 -11.10 6.24 -0.83
CA ARG A 116 -9.96 6.31 -1.74
C ARG A 116 -10.00 7.53 -2.65
N ALA A 117 -11.18 7.89 -3.16
CA ALA A 117 -11.34 9.10 -3.96
C ALA A 117 -11.10 10.37 -3.13
N ALA A 118 -11.48 10.38 -1.84
CA ALA A 118 -11.16 11.46 -0.91
C ALA A 118 -9.64 11.57 -0.67
N GLY A 119 -8.95 10.45 -0.46
CA GLY A 119 -7.49 10.42 -0.29
C GLY A 119 -6.76 10.92 -1.53
N ALA A 120 -7.17 10.46 -2.72
CA ALA A 120 -6.59 10.91 -3.99
C ALA A 120 -6.70 12.44 -4.17
N LYS A 121 -7.76 13.08 -3.66
CA LYS A 121 -7.90 14.53 -3.67
C LYS A 121 -6.91 15.24 -2.73
N GLU A 122 -6.46 14.57 -1.69
CA GLU A 122 -5.45 15.06 -0.73
C GLU A 122 -4.01 14.68 -1.14
N GLY A 123 -3.82 13.93 -2.22
CA GLY A 123 -2.50 13.40 -2.61
C GLY A 123 -2.05 12.21 -1.76
N VAL A 124 -2.97 11.51 -1.08
CA VAL A 124 -2.66 10.42 -0.14
C VAL A 124 -3.37 9.13 -0.56
N ASP A 125 -2.70 7.97 -0.55
CA ASP A 125 -3.36 6.68 -0.78
C ASP A 125 -4.09 6.22 0.50
N ALA A 126 -5.41 6.43 0.53
CA ALA A 126 -6.25 6.06 1.67
C ALA A 126 -6.81 4.64 1.54
N THR A 127 -6.52 3.81 2.53
CA THR A 127 -7.04 2.44 2.66
C THR A 127 -7.92 2.31 3.90
N VAL A 128 -9.06 1.64 3.78
CA VAL A 128 -9.96 1.35 4.91
C VAL A 128 -9.84 -0.11 5.31
N ASP A 129 -9.61 -0.36 6.58
CA ASP A 129 -9.75 -1.65 7.22
C ASP A 129 -10.95 -1.64 8.17
N ILE A 130 -11.78 -2.69 8.13
CA ILE A 130 -12.97 -2.78 8.98
C ILE A 130 -12.69 -3.89 9.97
N VAL A 131 -12.60 -3.52 11.24
CA VAL A 131 -12.14 -4.38 12.32
C VAL A 131 -13.29 -4.68 13.28
N ASP A 132 -13.28 -5.88 13.84
CA ASP A 132 -14.28 -6.41 14.79
C ASP A 132 -13.89 -6.07 16.24
#